data_AF-A0A972EHZ2-F1
#
_entry.id   AF-A0A972EHZ2-F1
#
_cell.length_a   1.000
_cell.length_b   1.000
_cell.length_c   1.000
_cell.angle_alpha   90.00
_cell.angle_beta   90.00
_cell.angle_gamma   90.00
#
_symmetry.space_group_name_H-M   'P 1'
#
loop_
_entity.id
_entity.type
_entity.pdbx_description
1 polymer ?
#
loop_
_entity_poly.entity_id
_entity_poly.type
_entity_poly.pdbx_seq_one_letter_code
_entity_poly.pdbx_strand_id
1 'polypeptide(L)'
;MRIKDTGIYNYEIKQQFDSEKIKELLKENQDELERIKKQFENSAEDTKSSQEAMKILITCLEISRRIIAGDIVPIKDHKFLREHDPALYAKSILMRIPKKKPYKYKQLSKDDKEQNRLQDKSVTNSGEINESVTATHDPAQPDASGSSIDVKA
;
A
#
# COMPACT_ATOMS: atom_id res chain seq x y z
N MET A 1 -7.90 30.41 44.10
CA MET A 1 -7.97 29.86 42.72
C MET A 1 -7.15 28.58 42.70
N ARG A 2 -7.71 27.42 42.35
CA ARG A 2 -7.00 26.12 42.44
C ARG A 2 -6.18 25.87 41.17
N ILE A 3 -4.89 25.59 41.34
CA ILE A 3 -3.91 25.35 40.26
C ILE A 3 -4.16 24.00 39.54
N LYS A 4 -5.11 23.18 40.01
CA LYS A 4 -5.41 21.86 39.45
C LYS A 4 -6.34 21.89 38.23
N ASP A 5 -7.11 22.98 38.06
CA ASP A 5 -8.17 23.03 37.04
C ASP A 5 -7.65 23.46 35.65
N THR A 6 -6.59 24.29 35.62
CA THR A 6 -5.92 24.73 34.37
C THR A 6 -5.25 23.59 33.60
N GLY A 7 -4.74 22.57 34.28
CA GLY A 7 -4.11 21.41 33.62
C GLY A 7 -5.10 20.59 32.79
N ILE A 8 -6.32 20.40 33.31
CA ILE A 8 -7.41 19.70 32.62
C ILE A 8 -7.91 20.54 31.44
N TYR A 9 -8.13 21.84 31.66
CA TYR A 9 -8.61 22.76 30.62
C TYR A 9 -7.65 22.84 29.43
N ASN A 10 -6.34 22.92 29.68
CA ASN A 10 -5.32 22.93 28.62
C ASN A 10 -5.22 21.58 27.88
N TYR A 11 -5.45 20.45 28.56
CA TYR A 11 -5.48 19.13 27.93
C TYR A 11 -6.71 18.96 27.02
N GLU A 12 -7.90 19.41 27.46
CA GLU A 12 -9.12 19.38 26.66
C GLU A 12 -9.04 20.33 25.46
N ILE A 13 -8.51 21.54 25.62
CA ILE A 13 -8.26 22.46 24.50
C ILE A 13 -7.28 21.85 23.49
N LYS A 14 -6.20 21.20 23.95
CA LYS A 14 -5.24 20.53 23.05
C LYS A 14 -5.91 19.38 22.29
N GLN A 15 -6.66 18.51 22.97
CA GLN A 15 -7.39 17.41 22.34
C GLN A 15 -8.46 17.89 21.35
N GLN A 16 -9.14 19.01 21.63
CA GLN A 16 -10.07 19.64 20.69
C GLN A 16 -9.35 20.25 19.49
N PHE A 17 -8.24 20.96 19.71
CA PHE A 17 -7.43 21.55 18.64
C PHE A 17 -6.85 20.47 17.70
N ASP A 18 -6.29 19.40 18.27
CA ASP A 18 -5.82 18.23 17.51
C ASP A 18 -7.00 17.59 16.76
N SER A 19 -8.20 17.49 17.37
CA SER A 19 -9.39 16.97 16.68
C SER A 19 -9.91 17.86 15.54
N GLU A 20 -9.92 19.19 15.68
CA GLU A 20 -10.35 20.09 14.59
C GLU A 20 -9.32 20.09 13.45
N LYS A 21 -8.02 20.11 13.77
CA LYS A 21 -6.96 20.04 12.77
C LYS A 21 -6.98 18.71 12.00
N ILE A 22 -7.32 17.60 12.65
CA ILE A 22 -7.53 16.32 11.97
C ILE A 22 -8.81 16.32 11.11
N LYS A 23 -9.90 17.01 11.52
CA LYS A 23 -11.09 17.17 10.68
C LYS A 23 -10.83 18.01 9.43
N GLU A 24 -10.07 19.10 9.58
CA GLU A 24 -9.63 19.95 8.47
C GLU A 24 -8.78 19.14 7.49
N LEU A 25 -7.77 18.43 7.99
CA LEU A 25 -6.96 17.51 7.19
C LEU A 25 -7.80 16.42 6.51
N LEU A 26 -8.81 15.84 7.18
CA LEU A 26 -9.73 14.87 6.58
C LEU A 26 -10.58 15.46 5.45
N LYS A 27 -10.92 16.75 5.54
CA LYS A 27 -11.65 17.47 4.50
C LYS A 27 -10.75 17.78 3.31
N GLU A 28 -9.52 18.23 3.54
CA GLU A 28 -8.52 18.44 2.48
C GLU A 28 -8.24 17.14 1.71
N ASN A 29 -8.01 16.03 2.41
CA ASN A 29 -7.85 14.70 1.80
C ASN A 29 -9.10 14.26 1.01
N GLN A 30 -10.30 14.69 1.41
CA GLN A 30 -11.53 14.40 0.67
C GLN A 30 -11.60 15.20 -0.64
N ASP A 31 -11.32 16.51 -0.58
CA ASP A 31 -11.32 17.39 -1.74
C ASP A 31 -10.23 16.97 -2.75
N GLU A 32 -9.08 16.50 -2.26
CA GLU A 32 -8.01 15.94 -3.10
C GLU A 32 -8.42 14.61 -3.77
N LEU A 33 -9.02 13.68 -3.02
CA LEU A 33 -9.51 12.41 -3.57
C LEU A 33 -10.58 12.63 -4.65
N GLU A 34 -11.47 13.62 -4.46
CA GLU A 34 -12.47 13.99 -5.45
C GLU A 34 -11.85 14.63 -6.70
N ARG A 35 -10.78 15.45 -6.55
CA ARG A 35 -10.00 15.97 -7.68
C ARG A 35 -9.32 14.86 -8.48
N ILE A 36 -8.64 13.92 -7.80
CA ILE A 36 -7.98 12.77 -8.45
C ILE A 36 -9.00 11.95 -9.23
N LYS A 37 -10.14 11.61 -8.61
CA LYS A 37 -11.24 10.89 -9.26
C LYS A 37 -11.77 11.64 -10.49
N LYS A 38 -11.97 12.95 -10.40
CA LYS A 38 -12.44 13.78 -11.52
C LYS A 38 -11.40 13.92 -12.64
N GLN A 39 -10.10 14.01 -12.33
CA GLN A 39 -9.05 14.02 -13.35
C GLN A 39 -9.04 12.71 -14.14
N PHE A 40 -9.16 11.58 -13.45
CA PHE A 40 -9.24 10.26 -14.09
C PHE A 40 -10.52 10.08 -14.92
N GLU A 41 -11.68 10.50 -14.45
CA GLU A 41 -12.95 10.44 -15.21
C GLU A 41 -12.90 11.25 -16.53
N ASN A 42 -11.99 12.22 -16.64
CA ASN A 42 -11.76 13.02 -17.86
C ASN A 42 -10.55 12.56 -18.69
N SER A 43 -9.82 11.52 -18.25
CA SER A 43 -8.67 10.95 -18.98
C SER A 43 -9.13 9.95 -20.04
N ALA A 44 -8.98 10.30 -21.31
CA ALA A 44 -9.41 9.46 -22.44
C ALA A 44 -8.36 8.43 -22.90
N GLU A 45 -7.10 8.54 -22.46
CA GLU A 45 -5.96 7.78 -23.01
C GLU A 45 -5.48 6.62 -22.12
N ASP A 46 -6.17 6.32 -21.03
CA ASP A 46 -5.78 5.25 -20.12
C ASP A 46 -6.10 3.84 -20.68
N THR A 47 -5.07 3.00 -20.76
CA THR A 47 -5.24 1.56 -21.06
C THR A 47 -6.11 0.88 -20.01
N LYS A 48 -6.82 -0.20 -20.37
CA LYS A 48 -7.67 -0.96 -19.43
C LYS A 48 -6.95 -1.39 -18.14
N SER A 49 -5.64 -1.64 -18.22
CA SER A 49 -4.79 -1.97 -17.07
C SER A 49 -4.59 -0.76 -16.15
N SER A 50 -4.21 0.41 -16.72
CA SER A 50 -4.13 1.68 -15.98
C SER A 50 -5.45 2.02 -15.30
N GLN A 51 -6.56 1.90 -16.03
CA GLN A 51 -7.90 2.16 -15.50
C GLN A 51 -8.30 1.24 -14.34
N GLU A 52 -7.84 -0.01 -14.30
CA GLU A 52 -8.14 -0.93 -13.19
C GLU A 52 -7.23 -0.67 -11.99
N ALA A 53 -5.95 -0.39 -12.21
CA ALA A 53 -5.02 0.02 -11.15
C ALA A 53 -5.50 1.31 -10.44
N MET A 54 -5.98 2.30 -11.20
CA MET A 54 -6.54 3.53 -10.62
C MET A 54 -7.84 3.30 -9.84
N LYS A 55 -8.73 2.39 -10.30
CA LYS A 55 -9.93 2.02 -9.52
C LYS A 55 -9.56 1.36 -8.19
N ILE A 56 -8.55 0.49 -8.18
CA ILE A 56 -8.04 -0.14 -6.95
C ILE A 56 -7.51 0.94 -6.00
N LEU A 57 -6.68 1.87 -6.49
CA LEU A 57 -6.14 2.98 -5.70
C LEU A 57 -7.24 3.87 -5.09
N ILE A 58 -8.19 4.35 -5.90
CA ILE A 58 -9.31 5.19 -5.44
C ILE A 58 -10.16 4.44 -4.40
N THR A 59 -10.39 3.13 -4.61
CA THR A 59 -11.11 2.27 -3.65
C THR A 59 -10.35 2.16 -2.33
N CYS A 60 -9.03 1.96 -2.37
CA CYS A 60 -8.19 1.90 -1.17
C CYS A 60 -8.20 3.23 -0.39
N LEU A 61 -8.07 4.37 -1.09
CA LEU A 61 -8.09 5.70 -0.47
C LEU A 61 -9.43 6.01 0.19
N GLU A 62 -10.57 5.71 -0.44
CA GLU A 62 -11.89 5.93 0.17
C GLU A 62 -12.16 4.97 1.34
N ILE A 63 -11.71 3.71 1.28
CA ILE A 63 -11.79 2.78 2.43
C ILE A 63 -10.95 3.32 3.59
N SER A 64 -9.71 3.74 3.32
CA SER A 64 -8.80 4.35 4.30
C SER A 64 -9.45 5.57 4.96
N ARG A 65 -10.01 6.49 4.16
CA ARG A 65 -10.72 7.69 4.64
C ARG A 65 -11.86 7.35 5.60
N ARG A 66 -12.69 6.34 5.27
CA ARG A 66 -13.79 5.88 6.16
C ARG A 66 -13.29 5.30 7.47
N ILE A 67 -12.19 4.54 7.45
CA ILE A 67 -11.55 4.00 8.66
C ILE A 67 -11.03 5.15 9.54
N ILE A 68 -10.29 6.11 8.96
CA ILE A 68 -9.73 7.27 9.68
C ILE A 68 -10.85 8.12 10.31
N ALA A 69 -11.94 8.36 9.57
CA ALA A 69 -13.12 9.09 10.04
C ALA A 69 -13.89 8.41 11.20
N GLY A 70 -13.47 7.21 11.64
CA GLY A 70 -14.06 6.49 12.76
C GLY A 70 -15.26 5.61 12.40
N ASP A 71 -15.71 5.66 11.15
CA ASP A 71 -16.95 5.03 10.72
C ASP A 71 -16.86 3.50 10.63
N ILE A 72 -18.02 2.84 10.51
CA ILE A 72 -18.11 1.39 10.39
C ILE A 72 -17.96 1.01 8.92
N VAL A 73 -16.84 0.36 8.63
CA VAL A 73 -16.47 -0.15 7.31
C VAL A 73 -16.70 -1.67 7.25
N PRO A 74 -17.26 -2.22 6.17
CA PRO A 74 -17.45 -3.66 6.00
C PRO A 74 -16.16 -4.47 6.05
N ILE A 75 -16.24 -5.73 6.53
CA ILE A 75 -15.07 -6.61 6.66
C ILE A 75 -14.38 -6.87 5.31
N LYS A 76 -15.13 -6.98 4.20
CA LYS A 76 -14.55 -7.14 2.86
C LYS A 76 -13.75 -5.91 2.41
N ASP A 77 -14.18 -4.70 2.75
CA ASP A 77 -13.42 -3.47 2.48
C ASP A 77 -12.12 -3.45 3.32
N HIS A 78 -12.18 -3.85 4.60
CA HIS A 78 -10.97 -4.01 5.43
C HIS A 78 -9.99 -5.06 4.88
N LYS A 79 -10.49 -6.15 4.26
CA LYS A 79 -9.67 -7.17 3.60
C LYS A 79 -9.04 -6.61 2.32
N PHE A 80 -9.85 -6.02 1.44
CA PHE A 80 -9.42 -5.42 0.18
C PHE A 80 -8.29 -4.40 0.38
N LEU A 81 -8.47 -3.44 1.29
CA LEU A 81 -7.43 -2.45 1.57
C LEU A 81 -6.15 -3.09 2.12
N ARG A 82 -6.25 -4.13 2.96
CA ARG A 82 -5.08 -4.84 3.49
C ARG A 82 -4.31 -5.62 2.41
N GLU A 83 -5.01 -6.16 1.42
CA GLU A 83 -4.41 -6.95 0.34
C GLU A 83 -3.77 -6.07 -0.74
N HIS A 84 -4.33 -4.89 -1.00
CA HIS A 84 -3.81 -3.95 -2.01
C HIS A 84 -2.85 -2.88 -1.46
N ASP A 85 -3.06 -2.38 -0.23
CA ASP A 85 -2.15 -1.43 0.43
C ASP A 85 -2.13 -1.66 1.96
N PRO A 86 -1.33 -2.63 2.45
CA PRO A 86 -1.22 -2.94 3.87
C PRO A 86 -0.61 -1.79 4.70
N ALA A 87 0.21 -0.93 4.09
CA ALA A 87 0.85 0.20 4.77
C ALA A 87 -0.20 1.30 5.03
N LEU A 88 -1.02 1.63 4.03
CA LEU A 88 -2.16 2.51 4.19
C LEU A 88 -3.15 1.93 5.20
N TYR A 89 -3.49 0.63 5.12
CA TYR A 89 -4.36 -0.02 6.11
C TYR A 89 -3.89 0.20 7.55
N ALA A 90 -2.61 -0.05 7.84
CA ALA A 90 -2.04 0.14 9.17
C ALA A 90 -2.10 1.61 9.62
N LYS A 91 -1.78 2.55 8.71
CA LYS A 91 -1.89 3.99 8.95
C LYS A 91 -3.33 4.43 9.23
N SER A 92 -4.31 3.90 8.48
CA SER A 92 -5.73 4.22 8.69
C SER A 92 -6.23 3.80 10.07
N ILE A 93 -5.81 2.62 10.53
CA ILE A 93 -6.16 2.10 11.86
C ILE A 93 -5.51 2.94 12.96
N LEU A 94 -4.24 3.33 12.81
CA LEU A 94 -3.52 4.17 13.76
C LEU A 94 -4.12 5.58 13.88
N MET A 95 -4.55 6.18 12.76
CA MET A 95 -5.13 7.53 12.71
C MET A 95 -6.64 7.57 12.99
N ARG A 96 -7.26 6.43 13.35
CA ARG A 96 -8.72 6.31 13.50
C ARG A 96 -9.28 7.16 14.64
N ILE A 97 -10.19 8.08 14.31
CA ILE A 97 -10.86 8.96 15.27
C ILE A 97 -12.01 8.21 15.96
N PRO A 98 -12.07 8.16 17.31
CA PRO A 98 -13.23 7.61 18.02
C PRO A 98 -14.49 8.47 17.81
N LYS A 99 -15.58 7.86 17.31
CA LYS A 99 -16.83 8.56 16.98
C LYS A 99 -18.00 7.99 17.78
N LYS A 100 -18.71 8.84 18.54
CA LYS A 100 -19.84 8.42 19.42
C LYS A 100 -21.01 7.76 18.66
N LYS A 101 -21.23 8.16 17.41
CA LYS A 101 -22.27 7.60 16.51
C LYS A 101 -21.64 7.44 15.11
N PRO A 102 -20.93 6.33 14.84
CA PRO A 102 -20.32 6.09 13.55
C PRO A 102 -21.39 5.74 12.50
N TYR A 103 -21.22 6.24 11.29
CA TYR A 103 -22.02 5.88 10.13
C TYR A 103 -21.65 4.46 9.67
N LYS A 104 -22.62 3.71 9.12
CA LYS A 104 -22.40 2.36 8.59
C LYS A 104 -22.36 2.42 7.07
N TYR A 105 -21.18 2.21 6.48
CA TYR A 105 -21.01 2.17 5.04
C TYR A 105 -21.47 0.84 4.43
N LYS A 106 -21.99 0.90 3.20
CA LYS A 106 -22.08 -0.26 2.31
C LYS A 106 -20.68 -0.58 1.75
N GLN A 107 -20.48 -1.84 1.38
CA GLN A 107 -19.23 -2.31 0.79
C GLN A 107 -18.90 -1.51 -0.49
N LEU A 108 -17.64 -1.14 -0.65
CA LEU A 108 -17.14 -0.43 -1.82
C LEU A 108 -16.35 -1.35 -2.76
N SER A 109 -15.58 -2.29 -2.21
CA SER A 109 -14.83 -3.27 -3.00
C SER A 109 -15.78 -4.19 -3.77
N LYS A 110 -15.37 -4.59 -4.97
CA LYS A 110 -16.00 -5.70 -5.71
C LYS A 110 -15.48 -7.03 -5.15
N ASP A 111 -16.25 -8.10 -5.31
CA ASP A 111 -15.82 -9.43 -4.82
C ASP A 111 -14.62 -9.97 -5.61
N ASP A 112 -13.61 -10.46 -4.89
CA ASP A 112 -12.31 -10.96 -5.37
C ASP A 112 -12.36 -11.95 -6.56
N LYS A 113 -13.52 -12.57 -6.79
CA LYS A 113 -13.76 -13.58 -7.84
C LYS A 113 -13.66 -13.05 -9.26
N GLU A 114 -13.82 -11.74 -9.50
CA GLU A 114 -13.62 -11.17 -10.84
C GLU A 114 -12.16 -10.81 -11.14
N GLN A 115 -11.42 -10.28 -10.16
CA GLN A 115 -10.05 -9.79 -10.40
C GLN A 115 -9.03 -10.90 -10.61
N ASN A 116 -9.23 -12.09 -10.01
CA ASN A 116 -8.35 -13.25 -10.21
C ASN A 116 -8.34 -13.76 -11.68
N ARG A 117 -9.43 -13.53 -12.44
CA ARG A 117 -9.55 -13.95 -13.86
C ARG A 117 -8.71 -13.14 -14.86
N LEU A 118 -8.14 -12.01 -14.44
CA LEU A 118 -7.39 -11.12 -15.33
C LEU A 118 -5.87 -11.25 -15.19
N GLN A 119 -5.37 -11.92 -14.14
CA GLN A 119 -3.94 -12.14 -13.94
C GLN A 119 -3.43 -13.42 -14.64
N ASP A 120 -4.33 -14.36 -14.95
CA ASP A 120 -4.00 -15.71 -15.48
C ASP A 120 -3.90 -15.78 -17.01
N LYS A 121 -3.51 -14.67 -17.68
CA LYS A 121 -3.46 -14.57 -19.16
C LYS A 121 -2.19 -13.95 -19.75
N SER A 122 -1.09 -13.91 -19.00
CA SER A 122 0.17 -13.32 -19.47
C SER A 122 1.43 -14.16 -19.16
N VAL A 123 1.36 -15.49 -19.30
CA VAL A 123 2.55 -16.36 -19.38
C VAL A 123 2.38 -17.46 -20.43
N THR A 124 2.47 -17.11 -21.72
CA THR A 124 2.79 -18.05 -22.82
C THR A 124 3.30 -17.27 -24.04
N ASN A 125 4.62 -17.09 -24.15
CA ASN A 125 5.42 -17.47 -25.33
C ASN A 125 6.80 -16.81 -25.32
N SER A 126 7.82 -17.61 -25.03
CA SER A 126 9.18 -17.45 -25.56
C SER A 126 9.95 -18.75 -25.33
N GLY A 127 9.67 -19.75 -26.17
CA GLY A 127 10.54 -20.91 -26.29
C GLY A 127 11.78 -20.54 -27.13
N GLU A 128 12.95 -20.98 -26.65
CA GLU A 128 14.12 -21.53 -27.38
C GLU A 128 14.35 -21.01 -28.82
N ILE A 129 15.52 -20.47 -29.20
CA ILE A 129 16.85 -21.12 -29.31
C ILE A 129 17.91 -20.01 -29.55
N ASN A 130 19.23 -20.16 -29.39
CA ASN A 130 20.14 -21.17 -28.82
C ASN A 130 21.51 -20.49 -28.55
N GLU A 131 22.42 -21.11 -27.77
CA GLU A 131 23.82 -20.65 -27.66
C GLU A 131 24.81 -21.79 -27.97
N SER A 132 25.83 -21.50 -28.78
CA SER A 132 26.66 -22.52 -29.45
C SER A 132 27.88 -22.94 -28.61
N VAL A 133 28.13 -24.25 -28.57
CA VAL A 133 29.35 -24.82 -27.97
C VAL A 133 30.57 -24.51 -28.84
N THR A 134 31.65 -24.01 -28.23
CA THR A 134 33.01 -24.10 -28.78
C THR A 134 33.96 -24.59 -27.71
N ALA A 135 34.51 -25.78 -27.90
CA ALA A 135 35.52 -26.37 -27.02
C ALA A 135 36.89 -26.38 -27.71
N THR A 136 37.92 -25.88 -27.02
CA THR A 136 39.36 -26.23 -27.16
C THR A 136 40.10 -25.46 -26.05
N HIS A 137 40.65 -26.10 -25.02
CA HIS A 137 41.89 -26.90 -24.98
C HIS A 137 43.05 -26.07 -24.39
N ASP A 138 43.34 -26.35 -23.12
CA ASP A 138 44.51 -25.92 -22.35
C ASP A 138 45.76 -26.70 -22.85
N PRO A 139 46.95 -26.07 -22.94
CA PRO A 139 47.96 -26.47 -21.96
C PRO A 139 48.96 -25.38 -21.54
N ALA A 140 49.11 -25.17 -20.22
CA ALA A 140 50.29 -24.53 -19.64
C ALA A 140 50.73 -25.17 -18.30
N GLN A 141 51.55 -26.22 -18.35
CA GLN A 141 52.46 -26.55 -17.23
C GLN A 141 53.72 -25.68 -17.30
N PRO A 142 54.33 -25.38 -16.14
CA PRO A 142 55.60 -26.03 -15.85
C PRO A 142 55.69 -26.65 -14.45
N ASP A 143 56.58 -27.65 -14.32
CA ASP A 143 56.80 -28.42 -13.10
C ASP A 143 57.56 -27.67 -11.99
N ALA A 144 57.16 -27.89 -10.74
CA ALA A 144 58.00 -28.05 -9.54
C ALA A 144 57.07 -28.43 -8.37
N SER A 145 57.05 -29.69 -7.90
CA SER A 145 58.03 -30.30 -7.00
C SER A 145 58.17 -29.59 -5.65
N GLY A 146 57.85 -30.31 -4.56
CA GLY A 146 58.35 -29.97 -3.22
C GLY A 146 57.31 -29.65 -2.14
N SER A 147 56.85 -30.70 -1.46
CA SER A 147 56.97 -30.88 0.00
C SER A 147 56.51 -29.77 0.99
N SER A 148 55.82 -30.27 2.03
CA SER A 148 55.67 -29.68 3.38
C SER A 148 54.65 -28.55 3.58
N ILE A 149 53.50 -28.98 4.11
CA ILE A 149 52.91 -28.41 5.32
C ILE A 149 53.98 -27.82 6.26
N ASP A 150 53.78 -26.58 6.69
CA ASP A 150 54.25 -26.14 8.00
C ASP A 150 53.34 -25.08 8.62
N VAL A 151 53.23 -25.12 9.95
CA VAL A 151 52.27 -24.35 10.75
C VAL A 151 52.90 -23.04 11.19
N LYS A 152 52.15 -21.93 11.07
CA LYS A 152 52.63 -20.61 11.51
C LYS A 152 51.97 -20.16 12.81
N ALA A 153 52.80 -19.95 13.83
CA ALA A 153 52.57 -18.98 14.90
C ALA A 153 53.23 -17.65 14.51
#